data_AF-A0A937FZG9-F1
#
_entry.id   AF-A0A937FZG9-F1
#
_cell.length_a   1.000
_cell.length_b   1.000
_cell.length_c   1.000
_cell.angle_alpha   90.00
_cell.angle_beta   90.00
_cell.angle_gamma   90.00
#
_symmetry.space_group_name_H-M   'P 1'
#
loop_
_entity.id
_entity.type
_entity.pdbx_description
1 polymer ?
#
loop_
_entity_poly.entity_id
_entity_poly.type
_entity_poly.pdbx_seq_one_letter_code
_entity_poly.pdbx_strand_id
1 'polypeptide(L)'
;MPENLKSTSLTRCWVLKNNNQTRVFYSRDKKSKRSKPDQAVGIRRFRKMLLVGALKGDWKKAIIYENRQGGREVDRVDPTEIYK
;
A
#
# COMPACT_ATOMS: atom_id res chain seq x y z
N MET A 1 8.17 -11.46 11.23
CA MET A 1 7.39 -10.40 10.54
C MET A 1 6.38 -9.86 11.56
N PRO A 2 6.12 -8.54 11.73
CA PRO A 2 5.26 -8.12 12.83
C PRO A 2 3.83 -8.58 12.54
N GLU A 3 3.33 -9.51 13.35
CA GLU A 3 2.17 -10.37 13.08
C GLU A 3 0.81 -9.65 13.09
N ASN A 4 0.76 -8.32 13.23
CA ASN A 4 -0.50 -7.58 13.38
C ASN A 4 -0.58 -6.26 12.56
N LEU A 5 0.10 -6.18 11.41
CA LEU A 5 -0.05 -5.01 10.53
C LEU A 5 -1.49 -4.82 10.04
N LYS A 6 -2.26 -5.89 9.87
CA LYS A 6 -3.67 -5.81 9.47
C LYS A 6 -4.55 -5.04 10.46
N SER A 7 -4.27 -5.14 11.76
CA SER A 7 -5.05 -4.47 12.81
C SER A 7 -4.49 -3.10 13.20
N THR A 8 -3.20 -2.85 12.92
CA THR A 8 -2.50 -1.64 13.37
C THR A 8 -2.17 -0.64 12.27
N SER A 9 -2.29 -1.05 11.00
CA SER A 9 -2.11 -0.16 9.86
C SER A 9 -3.29 0.78 9.70
N LEU A 10 -3.03 2.01 9.29
CA LEU A 10 -4.00 2.99 8.81
C LEU A 10 -4.30 2.82 7.31
N THR A 11 -3.39 2.23 6.53
CA THR A 11 -3.62 2.03 5.08
C THR A 11 -3.40 0.60 4.62
N ARG A 12 -4.18 0.20 3.62
CA ARG A 12 -4.04 -1.09 2.94
C ARG A 12 -4.04 -0.88 1.44
N CYS A 13 -3.28 -1.67 0.71
CA CYS A 13 -3.17 -1.61 -0.73
C CYS A 13 -3.67 -2.92 -1.33
N TRP A 14 -4.66 -2.83 -2.20
CA TRP A 14 -5.17 -3.92 -3.02
C TRP A 14 -4.41 -3.91 -4.34
N VAL A 15 -3.81 -5.04 -4.71
CA VAL A 15 -3.00 -5.18 -5.92
C VAL A 15 -3.50 -6.36 -6.74
N LEU A 16 -3.85 -6.08 -8.00
CA LEU A 16 -4.11 -7.08 -9.02
C LEU A 16 -2.82 -7.35 -9.79
N LYS A 17 -2.28 -8.56 -9.64
CA LYS A 17 -1.07 -9.02 -10.33
C LYS A 17 -1.31 -9.35 -11.80
N ASN A 18 -0.24 -9.46 -12.57
CA ASN A 18 -0.31 -9.79 -14.01
C ASN A 18 -0.94 -11.16 -14.28
N ASN A 19 -0.73 -12.11 -13.36
CA ASN A 19 -1.32 -13.45 -13.37
C ASN A 19 -2.77 -13.52 -12.85
N ASN A 20 -3.47 -12.38 -12.79
CA ASN A 20 -4.82 -12.23 -12.24
C ASN A 20 -4.98 -12.60 -10.75
N GLN A 21 -3.87 -12.80 -10.02
CA GLN A 21 -3.95 -12.98 -8.58
C GLN A 21 -4.14 -11.62 -7.89
N THR A 22 -4.97 -11.61 -6.86
CA THR A 22 -5.12 -10.43 -6.00
C THR A 22 -4.32 -10.63 -4.72
N ARG A 23 -3.62 -9.59 -4.27
CA ARG A 23 -3.00 -9.53 -2.94
C ARG A 23 -3.34 -8.23 -2.24
N VAL A 24 -3.44 -8.31 -0.90
CA VAL A 24 -3.63 -7.15 -0.03
C VAL A 24 -2.38 -6.97 0.81
N PHE A 25 -1.82 -5.76 0.75
CA PHE A 25 -0.68 -5.36 1.56
C PHE A 25 -1.13 -4.35 2.60
N TYR A 26 -0.48 -4.36 3.76
CA TYR A 26 -0.71 -3.41 4.84
C TYR A 26 0.56 -2.59 5.05
N SER A 27 0.42 -1.28 5.17
CA SER A 27 1.57 -0.41 5.35
C SER A 27 2.07 -0.48 6.79
N ARG A 28 3.28 0.04 6.95
CA ARG A 28 3.75 0.46 8.26
C ARG A 28 3.67 1.98 8.26
N ASP A 29 2.67 2.55 8.90
CA ASP A 29 2.42 4.01 8.83
C ASP A 29 3.32 4.84 9.73
N LYS A 30 4.34 4.21 10.33
CA LYS A 30 5.27 4.88 11.24
C LYS A 30 6.63 5.08 10.58
N LYS A 31 7.20 6.27 10.77
CA LYS A 31 8.58 6.59 10.38
C LYS A 31 9.59 5.92 11.32
N SER A 32 9.30 5.91 12.62
CA SER A 32 10.11 5.28 13.66
C SER A 32 9.23 4.51 14.66
N LYS A 33 9.80 3.70 15.55
CA LYS A 33 9.02 2.92 16.53
C LYS A 33 8.13 3.79 17.43
N ARG A 34 8.59 5.01 17.77
CA ARG A 34 7.92 5.95 18.68
C ARG A 34 7.05 6.99 17.97
N SER A 35 7.12 7.12 16.64
CA SER A 35 6.32 8.12 15.92
C SER A 35 4.83 7.75 15.93
N LYS A 36 3.96 8.77 15.94
CA LYS A 36 2.53 8.58 15.68
C LYS A 36 2.35 7.97 14.27
N PRO A 37 1.36 7.08 14.07
CA PRO A 37 0.97 6.62 12.73
C PRO A 37 0.61 7.81 11.83
N ASP A 38 1.04 7.73 10.56
CA ASP A 38 0.84 8.74 9.53
C ASP A 38 0.50 8.05 8.20
N GLN A 39 -0.74 8.25 7.76
CA GLN A 39 -1.28 7.67 6.53
C GLN A 39 -0.49 8.10 5.28
N ALA A 40 0.07 9.31 5.24
CA ALA A 40 0.89 9.77 4.12
C ALA A 40 2.20 8.97 3.99
N VAL A 41 2.70 8.40 5.09
CA VAL A 41 3.85 7.49 5.07
C VAL A 41 3.47 6.15 4.45
N GLY A 42 2.29 5.64 4.79
CA GLY A 42 1.76 4.39 4.22
C GLY A 42 1.56 4.47 2.71
N ILE A 43 0.86 5.49 2.24
CA ILE A 43 0.62 5.75 0.81
C ILE A 43 1.95 5.83 0.05
N ARG A 44 2.90 6.62 0.55
CA ARG A 44 4.22 6.78 -0.08
C ARG A 44 4.99 5.46 -0.17
N ARG A 45 4.94 4.64 0.89
CA ARG A 45 5.59 3.32 0.89
C ARG A 45 4.94 2.38 -0.13
N PHE A 46 3.61 2.41 -0.27
CA PHE A 46 2.93 1.63 -1.30
C PHE A 46 3.26 2.10 -2.71
N ARG A 47 3.17 3.40 -3.00
CA ARG A 47 3.60 3.96 -4.30
C ARG A 47 5.03 3.53 -4.62
N LYS A 48 5.94 3.59 -3.65
CA LYS A 48 7.33 3.15 -3.82
C LYS A 48 7.42 1.65 -4.12
N MET A 49 6.70 0.82 -3.36
CA MET A 49 6.65 -0.64 -3.56
C MET A 49 6.14 -1.01 -4.96
N LEU A 50 5.14 -0.29 -5.46
CA LEU A 50 4.47 -0.53 -6.74
C LEU A 50 5.28 -0.04 -7.94
N LEU A 51 5.83 1.17 -7.88
CA LEU A 51 6.43 1.84 -9.04
C LEU A 51 7.94 1.63 -9.16
N VAL A 52 8.65 1.47 -8.03
CA VAL A 52 10.12 1.32 -8.03
C VAL A 52 10.64 0.13 -7.21
N GLY A 53 9.77 -0.54 -6.46
CA GLY A 53 10.13 -1.56 -5.48
C GLY A 53 9.76 -2.98 -5.90
N ALA A 54 9.49 -3.80 -4.90
CA ALA A 54 9.33 -5.25 -5.02
C ALA A 54 8.18 -5.73 -5.91
N LEU A 55 7.22 -4.86 -6.26
CA LEU A 55 6.14 -5.22 -7.16
C LEU A 55 6.31 -4.64 -8.56
N LYS A 56 7.29 -3.78 -8.83
CA LYS A 56 7.45 -3.13 -10.14
C LYS A 56 7.43 -4.17 -11.28
N GLY A 57 6.53 -3.99 -12.24
CA GLY A 57 6.39 -4.87 -13.40
C GLY A 57 5.59 -6.16 -13.16
N ASP A 58 5.17 -6.45 -11.93
CA ASP A 58 4.41 -7.66 -11.55
C ASP A 58 2.96 -7.34 -11.13
N TRP A 59 2.38 -6.25 -11.65
CA TRP A 59 0.98 -5.89 -11.38
C TRP A 59 0.34 -5.07 -12.50
N LYS A 60 -0.99 -5.16 -12.59
CA LYS A 60 -1.86 -4.47 -13.56
C LYS A 60 -2.57 -3.26 -12.96
N LYS A 61 -3.11 -3.42 -11.75
CA LYS A 61 -3.87 -2.37 -11.07
C LYS A 61 -3.62 -2.39 -9.56
N ALA A 62 -3.49 -1.22 -8.96
CA ALA A 62 -3.33 -1.07 -7.52
C ALA A 62 -4.19 0.07 -6.98
N ILE A 63 -4.88 -0.19 -5.88
CA ILE A 63 -5.73 0.80 -5.21
C ILE A 63 -5.38 0.81 -3.73
N ILE A 64 -5.16 2.01 -3.18
CA ILE A 64 -4.83 2.22 -1.78
C ILE A 64 -6.09 2.71 -1.07
N TYR A 65 -6.43 2.04 0.04
CA TYR A 65 -7.58 2.33 0.87
C TYR A 65 -7.14 2.67 2.30
N GLU A 66 -8.02 3.36 3.02
CA GLU A 66 -7.97 3.36 4.48
C GLU A 66 -8.21 1.94 5.02
N ASN A 67 -7.45 1.55 6.04
CA ASN A 67 -7.57 0.25 6.66
C ASN A 67 -8.62 0.28 7.78
N ARG A 68 -9.88 0.44 7.37
CA ARG A 68 -11.08 0.34 8.23
C ARG A 68 -12.22 -0.32 7.47
N GLN A 69 -13.23 -0.80 8.18
CA GLN A 69 -14.46 -1.29 7.55
C GLN A 69 -15.13 -0.14 6.78
N GLY A 70 -15.42 -0.36 5.49
CA GLY A 70 -15.91 0.72 4.61
C GLY A 70 -14.88 1.82 4.33
N GLY A 71 -13.59 1.55 4.54
CA GLY A 71 -12.51 2.52 4.30
C GLY A 71 -12.52 3.08 2.89
N ARG A 72 -12.29 4.40 2.77
CA ARG A 72 -12.36 5.11 1.50
C ARG A 72 -11.16 4.79 0.61
N GLU A 73 -11.36 4.87 -0.70
CA GLU A 73 -10.26 4.90 -1.67
C GLU A 73 -9.49 6.20 -1.46
N VAL A 74 -8.18 6.09 -1.28
CA VAL A 74 -7.28 7.20 -0.95
C VAL A 74 -6.40 7.55 -2.13
N ASP A 75 -5.99 6.53 -2.88
CA ASP A 75 -5.13 6.70 -4.03
C ASP A 75 -5.33 5.52 -5.00
N ARG A 76 -5.16 5.79 -6.29
CA ARG A 76 -5.12 4.78 -7.34
C ARG A 76 -3.81 4.95 -8.06
N VAL A 77 -3.08 3.84 -8.21
CA VAL A 77 -1.77 3.85 -8.84
C VAL A 77 -1.85 3.04 -10.11
N ASP A 78 -1.42 3.62 -11.21
CA ASP A 78 -1.26 2.93 -12.49
C ASP A 78 0.21 2.53 -12.73
N PRO A 79 0.47 1.36 -13.34
CA PRO A 79 1.83 0.84 -13.51
C PRO A 79 2.68 1.69 -14.48
N THR A 80 2.05 2.56 -15.26
CA THR A 80 2.68 3.52 -16.17
C THR A 80 3.02 4.84 -15.49
N GLU A 81 2.61 5.06 -14.23
CA GLU A 81 2.94 6.28 -13.51
C GLU A 81 4.43 6.38 -13.22
N ILE A 82 4.96 7.60 -13.36
CA ILE A 82 6.33 7.91 -12.96
C ILE A 82 6.32 8.26 -11.47
N TYR A 83 7.07 7.51 -10.67
CA TYR A 83 7.31 7.84 -9.27
C TYR A 83 8.19 9.10 -9.19
N LYS A 84 7.59 10.24 -8.86
CA LYS A 84 8.28 11.52 -8.65
C LYS A 84 8.69 11.71 -7.19
#